data_AF-A0A5N3S494-F1
#
_entry.id   AF-A0A5N3S494-F1
#
_cell.length_a   1.000
_cell.length_b   1.000
_cell.length_c   1.000
_cell.angle_alpha   90.00
_cell.angle_beta   90.00
_cell.angle_gamma   90.00
#
_symmetry.space_group_name_H-M   'P 1'
#
loop_
_entity.id
_entity.type
_entity.pdbx_description
1 polymer ?
#
loop_
_entity_poly.entity_id
_entity_poly.type
_entity_poly.pdbx_seq_one_letter_code
_entity_poly.pdbx_strand_id
1 'polypeptide(L)'
;MNKKYFAALLVTGSLSLGSAMAAQTDETVQLVEKQVLSWMNVEVVKQNSIIQKMVFDCQFYSATPVLKSPDGSESSFGRYQFYSHDGVLGSMTEPYTTQPLPELQLCIKSGFQVTNQDQAQLLFEAIETVYPNDSMFDQNYAKEIIKKEREWHLIDGEIFDDKKGYVIKVNDKGHVTKVIRSLNL
;
A
#
# COMPACT_ATOMS: atom_id res chain seq x y z
N MET A 1 66.89 -43.39 -50.86
CA MET A 1 67.13 -44.43 -49.84
C MET A 1 66.62 -43.90 -48.49
N ASN A 2 65.62 -44.57 -47.87
CA ASN A 2 65.21 -44.64 -46.45
C ASN A 2 65.52 -43.47 -45.47
N LYS A 3 64.76 -43.12 -44.42
CA LYS A 3 63.45 -43.44 -43.81
C LYS A 3 63.34 -42.49 -42.57
N LYS A 4 62.13 -42.00 -42.26
CA LYS A 4 61.51 -41.84 -40.92
C LYS A 4 61.98 -40.74 -39.91
N TYR A 5 61.01 -39.85 -39.62
CA TYR A 5 60.50 -39.32 -38.33
C TYR A 5 61.45 -38.94 -37.17
N PHE A 6 61.29 -37.73 -36.59
CA PHE A 6 60.65 -37.52 -35.27
C PHE A 6 60.47 -36.04 -34.87
N ALA A 7 59.24 -35.72 -34.42
CA ALA A 7 58.76 -34.73 -33.45
C ALA A 7 59.18 -33.24 -33.52
N ALA A 8 58.17 -32.41 -33.82
CA ALA A 8 58.02 -31.05 -33.32
C ALA A 8 57.51 -31.07 -31.87
N LEU A 9 57.88 -30.09 -31.03
CA LEU A 9 56.94 -29.51 -30.07
C LEU A 9 57.31 -28.05 -29.74
N LEU A 10 56.33 -27.18 -29.97
CA LEU A 10 56.33 -25.75 -29.73
C LEU A 10 56.31 -25.42 -28.23
N VAL A 11 57.12 -24.46 -27.81
CA VAL A 11 56.96 -23.78 -26.52
C VAL A 11 55.92 -22.68 -26.71
N THR A 12 54.65 -22.99 -26.42
CA THR A 12 53.56 -22.00 -26.38
C THR A 12 53.61 -21.25 -25.06
N GLY A 13 54.12 -20.01 -25.09
CA GLY A 13 53.92 -19.03 -24.04
C GLY A 13 52.52 -18.45 -24.13
N SER A 14 51.55 -19.08 -23.49
CA SER A 14 50.20 -18.54 -23.32
C SER A 14 50.16 -17.81 -21.97
N LEU A 15 50.42 -16.51 -21.98
CA LEU A 15 50.03 -15.62 -20.87
C LEU A 15 48.50 -15.57 -20.85
N SER A 16 47.88 -16.48 -20.10
CA SER A 16 46.47 -16.33 -19.75
C SER A 16 46.35 -15.14 -18.81
N LEU A 17 45.98 -13.98 -19.36
CA LEU A 17 45.30 -12.92 -18.60
C LEU A 17 43.97 -13.52 -18.14
N GLY A 18 44.04 -14.32 -17.08
CA GLY A 18 42.88 -14.69 -16.30
C GLY A 18 42.40 -13.39 -15.67
N SER A 19 41.38 -12.79 -16.27
CA SER A 19 40.49 -11.91 -15.53
C SER A 19 39.98 -12.74 -14.37
N ALA A 20 40.64 -12.64 -13.22
CA ALA A 20 40.08 -13.12 -11.98
C ALA A 20 38.83 -12.26 -11.77
N MET A 21 37.70 -12.73 -12.27
CA MET A 21 36.40 -12.40 -11.72
C MET A 21 36.49 -12.93 -10.30
N ALA A 22 37.00 -12.10 -9.39
CA ALA A 22 37.05 -12.40 -7.98
C ALA A 22 35.62 -12.76 -7.59
N ALA A 23 35.41 -14.02 -7.20
CA ALA A 23 34.15 -14.42 -6.61
C ALA A 23 33.91 -13.45 -5.45
N GLN A 24 32.86 -12.63 -5.54
CA GLN A 24 32.48 -11.76 -4.43
C GLN A 24 32.30 -12.69 -3.21
N THR A 25 33.17 -12.52 -2.22
CA THR A 25 33.02 -13.24 -0.96
C THR A 25 31.69 -12.83 -0.36
N ASP A 26 30.97 -13.77 0.25
CA ASP A 26 29.68 -13.55 0.93
C ASP A 26 29.73 -12.30 1.85
N GLU A 27 30.89 -12.07 2.49
CA GLU A 27 31.17 -10.89 3.31
C GLU A 27 31.05 -9.55 2.54
N THR A 28 31.55 -9.47 1.30
CA THR A 28 31.43 -8.25 0.49
C THR A 28 29.99 -7.98 0.10
N VAL A 29 29.21 -9.04 -0.20
CA VAL A 29 27.78 -8.91 -0.51
C VAL A 29 27.04 -8.35 0.71
N GLN A 30 27.28 -8.90 1.90
CA GLN A 30 26.67 -8.43 3.14
C GLN A 30 27.05 -6.97 3.48
N LEU A 31 28.30 -6.57 3.21
CA LEU A 31 28.73 -5.18 3.39
C LEU A 31 27.99 -4.22 2.44
N VAL A 32 27.77 -4.63 1.19
CA VAL A 32 27.01 -3.85 0.22
C VAL A 32 25.53 -3.75 0.64
N GLU A 33 24.91 -4.86 1.05
CA GLU A 33 23.52 -4.86 1.53
C GLU A 33 23.33 -3.96 2.73
N LYS A 34 24.22 -4.06 3.73
CA LYS A 34 24.18 -3.19 4.92
C LYS A 34 24.33 -1.72 4.55
N GLN A 35 25.22 -1.40 3.61
CA GLN A 35 25.44 -0.04 3.15
C GLN A 35 24.18 0.50 2.45
N VAL A 36 23.58 -0.27 1.55
CA VAL A 36 22.36 0.13 0.82
C VAL A 36 21.16 0.26 1.77
N LEU A 37 20.99 -0.66 2.72
CA LEU A 37 19.93 -0.57 3.74
C LEU A 37 20.08 0.66 4.63
N SER A 38 21.30 1.15 4.86
CA SER A 38 21.53 2.38 5.64
C SER A 38 21.00 3.65 4.95
N TRP A 39 20.73 3.58 3.65
CA TRP A 39 20.15 4.67 2.87
C TRP A 39 18.62 4.69 2.95
N MET A 40 18.01 3.62 3.47
CA MET A 40 16.58 3.46 3.57
C MET A 40 16.09 3.90 4.95
N ASN A 41 15.06 4.74 4.96
CA ASN A 41 14.29 5.08 6.15
C ASN A 41 12.80 4.89 5.88
N VAL A 42 12.00 4.76 6.94
CA VAL A 42 10.54 4.75 6.83
C VAL A 42 9.99 5.89 7.68
N GLU A 43 9.32 6.82 7.03
CA GLU A 43 8.60 7.90 7.71
C GLU A 43 7.21 7.41 8.08
N VAL A 44 6.98 7.22 9.38
CA VAL A 44 5.69 6.78 9.92
C VAL A 44 4.96 7.97 10.53
N VAL A 45 3.75 8.23 10.04
CA VAL A 45 2.87 9.29 10.53
C VAL A 45 1.62 8.66 11.12
N LYS A 46 1.34 8.96 12.39
CA LYS A 46 0.07 8.61 13.01
C LYS A 46 -1.02 9.52 12.48
N GLN A 47 -2.06 8.94 11.90
CA GLN A 47 -3.25 9.68 11.51
C GLN A 47 -4.13 9.90 12.74
N ASN A 48 -4.44 11.16 13.02
CA ASN A 48 -5.19 11.55 14.21
C ASN A 48 -6.28 12.53 13.81
N SER A 49 -7.47 12.01 13.55
CA SER A 49 -8.68 12.79 13.29
C SER A 49 -9.71 12.57 14.40
N ILE A 50 -10.41 13.65 14.80
CA ILE A 50 -11.53 13.55 15.75
C ILE A 50 -12.63 12.66 15.16
N ILE A 51 -12.93 12.82 13.87
CA ILE A 51 -13.95 12.04 13.16
C ILE A 51 -13.58 10.55 13.13
N GLN A 52 -12.31 10.19 12.91
CA GLN A 52 -11.85 8.80 13.02
C GLN A 52 -12.18 8.21 14.39
N LYS A 53 -11.89 8.94 15.48
CA LYS A 53 -12.13 8.46 16.84
C LYS A 53 -13.60 8.32 17.19
N MET A 54 -14.50 8.99 16.47
CA MET A 54 -15.95 8.85 16.67
C MET A 54 -16.48 7.55 16.04
N VAL A 55 -15.87 7.09 14.95
CA VAL A 55 -16.37 5.99 14.11
C VAL A 55 -15.57 4.70 14.29
N PHE A 56 -14.27 4.79 14.55
CA PHE A 56 -13.36 3.66 14.60
C PHE A 56 -12.75 3.45 16.00
N ASP A 57 -12.44 2.20 16.31
CA ASP A 57 -11.63 1.80 17.49
C ASP A 57 -10.16 1.56 17.13
N CYS A 58 -9.82 1.48 15.84
CA CYS A 58 -8.43 1.39 15.37
C CYS A 58 -7.69 2.72 15.48
N GLN A 59 -6.36 2.62 15.59
CA GLN A 59 -5.44 3.71 15.32
C GLN A 59 -4.88 3.57 13.91
N PHE A 60 -4.89 4.63 13.11
CA PHE A 60 -4.41 4.59 11.73
C PHE A 60 -3.03 5.25 11.58
N TYR A 61 -2.25 4.74 10.63
CA TYR A 61 -0.90 5.20 10.34
C TYR A 61 -0.66 5.18 8.84
N SER A 62 0.11 6.13 8.34
CA SER A 62 0.71 6.05 7.01
C SER A 62 2.22 5.86 7.14
N ALA A 63 2.80 5.00 6.31
CA ALA A 63 4.25 4.84 6.22
C ALA A 63 4.71 5.12 4.78
N THR A 64 5.76 5.93 4.65
CA THR A 64 6.40 6.25 3.37
C THR A 64 7.88 5.86 3.43
N PRO A 65 8.30 4.85 2.65
CA PRO A 65 9.71 4.56 2.43
C PRO A 65 10.41 5.74 1.76
N VAL A 66 11.56 6.12 2.31
CA VAL A 66 12.43 7.17 1.80
C VAL A 66 13.83 6.59 1.58
N LEU A 67 14.39 6.83 0.40
CA LEU A 67 15.74 6.48 0.02
C LEU A 67 16.59 7.74 -0.10
N LYS A 68 17.68 7.80 0.66
CA LYS A 68 18.67 8.87 0.62
C LYS A 68 19.91 8.40 -0.13
N SER A 69 20.07 8.84 -1.36
CA SER A 69 21.21 8.47 -2.21
C SER A 69 22.52 9.07 -1.67
N PRO A 70 23.69 8.47 -1.99
CA PRO A 70 24.99 8.99 -1.57
C PRO A 70 25.31 10.42 -2.04
N ASP A 71 24.67 10.88 -3.12
CA ASP A 71 24.79 12.24 -3.63
C ASP A 71 23.96 13.27 -2.84
N GLY A 72 23.25 12.83 -1.80
CA GLY A 72 22.38 13.65 -0.96
C GLY A 72 20.97 13.83 -1.51
N SER A 73 20.63 13.24 -2.66
CA SER A 73 19.26 13.25 -3.17
C SER A 73 18.34 12.35 -2.35
N GLU A 74 17.08 12.75 -2.21
CA GLU A 74 16.05 11.97 -1.52
C GLU A 74 14.94 11.60 -2.49
N SER A 75 14.48 10.35 -2.41
CA SER A 75 13.32 9.86 -3.16
C SER A 75 12.41 9.09 -2.21
N SER A 76 11.11 9.22 -2.43
CA SER A 76 10.09 8.51 -1.65
C SER A 76 9.21 7.67 -2.56
N PHE A 77 8.77 6.51 -2.09
CA PHE A 77 7.98 5.59 -2.91
C PHE A 77 6.67 5.22 -2.22
N GLY A 78 5.57 5.68 -2.80
CA GLY A 78 4.22 5.37 -2.32
C GLY A 78 3.90 5.92 -0.93
N ARG A 79 2.68 5.62 -0.48
CA ARG A 79 2.20 5.89 0.87
C ARG A 79 1.32 4.74 1.30
N TYR A 80 1.78 3.94 2.24
CA TYR A 80 1.11 2.71 2.66
C TYR A 80 0.34 2.95 3.95
N GLN A 81 -0.90 2.46 4.00
CA GLN A 81 -1.80 2.67 5.13
C GLN A 81 -1.82 1.45 6.05
N PHE A 82 -1.85 1.69 7.36
CA PHE A 82 -1.84 0.66 8.40
C PHE A 82 -2.87 0.99 9.48
N TYR A 83 -3.32 -0.05 10.18
CA TYR A 83 -4.14 0.07 11.37
C TYR A 83 -3.52 -0.68 12.54
N SER A 84 -3.79 -0.22 13.75
CA SER A 84 -3.54 -0.95 14.98
C SER A 84 -4.83 -1.12 15.76
N HIS A 85 -5.13 -2.35 16.16
CA HIS A 85 -6.27 -2.73 16.97
C HIS A 85 -5.81 -3.71 18.05
N ASP A 86 -6.09 -3.41 19.33
CA ASP A 86 -5.69 -4.23 20.48
C ASP A 86 -4.20 -4.65 20.49
N GLY A 87 -3.32 -3.75 20.05
CA GLY A 87 -1.87 -3.97 19.98
C GLY A 87 -1.40 -4.80 18.78
N VAL A 88 -2.32 -5.28 17.94
CA VAL A 88 -2.00 -5.95 16.67
C VAL A 88 -1.92 -4.92 15.55
N LEU A 89 -0.87 -4.99 14.73
CA LEU A 89 -0.68 -4.16 13.54
C LEU A 89 -1.16 -4.93 12.31
N GLY A 90 -1.92 -4.26 11.43
CA GLY A 90 -2.29 -4.76 10.12
C GLY A 90 -2.12 -3.70 9.03
N SER A 91 -2.06 -4.13 7.78
CA SER A 91 -2.06 -3.25 6.62
C SER A 91 -3.49 -2.99 6.16
N MET A 92 -3.79 -1.76 5.75
CA MET A 92 -5.02 -1.44 5.03
C MET A 92 -4.80 -1.76 3.54
N THR A 93 -5.72 -2.51 2.94
CA THR A 93 -5.71 -2.70 1.48
C THR A 93 -6.29 -1.47 0.82
N GLU A 94 -5.53 -0.82 -0.06
CA GLU A 94 -6.01 0.32 -0.84
C GLU A 94 -6.99 -0.15 -1.93
N PRO A 95 -8.22 0.39 -1.97
CA PRO A 95 -9.26 -0.15 -2.83
C PRO A 95 -9.29 0.50 -4.21
N TYR A 96 -8.57 -0.13 -5.15
CA TYR A 96 -8.55 0.25 -6.57
C TYR A 96 -9.65 -0.43 -7.41
N THR A 97 -10.41 -1.36 -6.84
CA THR A 97 -11.44 -2.13 -7.54
C THR A 97 -12.72 -2.24 -6.72
N THR A 98 -13.77 -2.81 -7.32
CA THR A 98 -14.95 -3.23 -6.54
C THR A 98 -14.57 -4.41 -5.64
N GLN A 99 -14.38 -4.15 -4.35
CA GLN A 99 -13.90 -5.15 -3.40
C GLN A 99 -14.41 -4.92 -1.98
N PRO A 100 -14.59 -5.98 -1.17
CA PRO A 100 -14.85 -5.83 0.26
C PRO A 100 -13.66 -5.20 0.98
N LEU A 101 -13.93 -4.46 2.05
CA LEU A 101 -12.95 -3.83 2.91
C LEU A 101 -13.07 -4.37 4.35
N PRO A 102 -12.65 -5.63 4.59
CA PRO A 102 -12.80 -6.27 5.89
C PRO A 102 -11.99 -5.59 7.00
N GLU A 103 -10.84 -5.00 6.69
CA GLU A 103 -9.99 -4.29 7.65
C GLU A 103 -10.67 -3.01 8.13
N LEU A 104 -11.28 -2.26 7.21
CA LEU A 104 -12.07 -1.08 7.55
C LEU A 104 -13.31 -1.45 8.37
N GLN A 105 -13.99 -2.54 8.01
CA GLN A 105 -15.12 -3.07 8.78
C GLN A 105 -14.71 -3.46 10.20
N LEU A 106 -13.59 -4.17 10.37
CA LEU A 106 -13.03 -4.56 11.67
C LEU A 106 -12.81 -3.35 12.57
N CYS A 107 -12.36 -2.24 11.97
CA CYS A 107 -12.04 -1.03 12.71
C CYS A 107 -13.25 -0.23 13.19
N ILE A 108 -14.46 -0.46 12.66
CA ILE A 108 -15.68 0.27 13.06
C ILE A 108 -16.03 -0.09 14.51
N LYS A 109 -16.32 0.92 15.35
CA LYS A 109 -16.69 0.66 16.74
C LYS A 109 -17.90 -0.24 16.81
N SER A 110 -17.88 -1.22 17.72
CA SER A 110 -19.01 -2.13 17.94
C SER A 110 -20.35 -1.42 18.21
N GLY A 111 -20.31 -0.24 18.84
CA GLY A 111 -21.49 0.58 19.13
C GLY A 111 -21.87 1.59 18.06
N PHE A 112 -21.10 1.73 16.98
CA PHE A 112 -21.41 2.68 15.92
C PHE A 112 -22.54 2.14 15.03
N GLN A 113 -23.52 3.00 14.75
CA GLN A 113 -24.72 2.63 14.00
C GLN A 113 -25.02 3.67 12.91
N VAL A 114 -25.40 3.19 11.73
CA VAL A 114 -25.81 4.00 10.58
C VAL A 114 -27.30 3.83 10.35
N THR A 115 -28.09 4.60 11.11
CA THR A 115 -29.57 4.57 11.06
C THR A 115 -30.15 5.73 10.25
N ASN A 116 -29.41 6.81 10.11
CA ASN A 116 -29.79 8.04 9.40
C ASN A 116 -28.62 8.62 8.57
N GLN A 117 -28.92 9.69 7.84
CA GLN A 117 -27.99 10.32 6.91
C GLN A 117 -26.80 10.98 7.62
N ASP A 118 -26.99 11.57 8.81
CA ASP A 118 -25.90 12.20 9.56
C ASP A 118 -24.84 11.18 9.99
N GLN A 119 -25.28 9.98 10.40
CA GLN A 119 -24.38 8.89 10.74
C GLN A 119 -23.69 8.30 9.51
N ALA A 120 -24.39 8.27 8.37
CA ALA A 120 -23.80 7.84 7.10
C ALA A 120 -22.72 8.84 6.65
N GLN A 121 -22.98 10.14 6.80
CA GLN A 121 -22.04 11.22 6.53
C GLN A 121 -20.82 11.13 7.45
N LEU A 122 -21.03 10.92 8.75
CA LEU A 122 -19.94 10.77 9.70
C LEU A 122 -19.05 9.56 9.36
N LEU A 123 -19.65 8.43 8.97
CA LEU A 123 -18.90 7.27 8.48
C LEU A 123 -18.15 7.60 7.20
N PHE A 124 -18.77 8.30 6.26
CA PHE A 124 -18.16 8.66 4.99
C PHE A 124 -16.89 9.50 5.21
N GLU A 125 -17.00 10.57 5.98
CA GLU A 125 -15.86 11.45 6.32
C GLU A 125 -14.76 10.68 7.06
N ALA A 126 -15.14 9.76 7.96
CA ALA A 126 -14.19 8.91 8.64
C ALA A 126 -13.42 8.00 7.66
N ILE A 127 -14.11 7.38 6.70
CA ILE A 127 -13.46 6.55 5.68
C ILE A 127 -12.45 7.37 4.86
N GLU A 128 -12.78 8.60 4.49
CA GLU A 128 -11.90 9.47 3.70
C GLU A 128 -10.64 9.91 4.43
N THR A 129 -10.67 9.94 5.76
CA THR A 129 -9.45 10.20 6.53
C THR A 129 -8.48 9.01 6.53
N VAL A 130 -8.97 7.80 6.24
CA VAL A 130 -8.17 6.56 6.13
C VAL A 130 -7.72 6.35 4.69
N TYR A 131 -8.63 6.58 3.74
CA TYR A 131 -8.41 6.51 2.30
C TYR A 131 -8.64 7.89 1.68
N PRO A 132 -7.67 8.81 1.82
CA PRO A 132 -7.78 10.13 1.21
C PRO A 132 -7.88 9.98 -0.31
N ASN A 133 -8.87 10.64 -0.89
CA ASN A 133 -9.03 10.68 -2.34
C ASN A 133 -7.99 11.65 -2.93
N ASP A 134 -6.84 11.11 -3.34
CA ASP A 134 -5.79 11.89 -3.99
C ASP A 134 -6.05 12.10 -5.50
N SER A 135 -7.19 11.62 -6.04
CA SER A 135 -7.56 11.77 -7.45
C SER A 135 -7.86 13.23 -7.78
N MET A 136 -7.05 13.82 -8.67
CA MET A 136 -7.30 15.16 -9.20
C MET A 136 -8.62 15.28 -9.99
N PHE A 137 -9.19 14.16 -10.44
CA PHE A 137 -10.45 14.14 -11.19
C PHE A 137 -11.68 14.27 -10.29
N ASP A 138 -11.57 13.84 -9.04
CA ASP A 138 -12.69 13.78 -8.10
C ASP A 138 -12.63 14.85 -7.01
N GLN A 139 -11.59 15.68 -6.97
CA GLN A 139 -11.40 16.71 -5.93
C GLN A 139 -12.59 17.66 -5.78
N ASN A 140 -13.34 17.90 -6.86
CA ASN A 140 -14.52 18.77 -6.87
C ASN A 140 -15.84 18.00 -7.06
N TYR A 141 -15.82 16.67 -6.95
CA TYR A 141 -17.05 15.88 -7.07
C TYR A 141 -17.98 16.20 -5.89
N ALA A 142 -19.23 16.53 -6.21
CA ALA A 142 -20.25 16.75 -5.20
C ALA A 142 -20.65 15.41 -4.58
N LYS A 143 -20.13 15.11 -3.39
CA LYS A 143 -20.40 13.86 -2.67
C LYS A 143 -21.90 13.65 -2.46
N GLU A 144 -22.34 12.41 -2.64
CA GLU A 144 -23.74 12.03 -2.47
C GLU A 144 -23.88 10.88 -1.47
N ILE A 145 -24.98 10.89 -0.72
CA ILE A 145 -25.36 9.80 0.17
C ILE A 145 -26.76 9.35 -0.20
N ILE A 146 -26.89 8.09 -0.62
CA ILE A 146 -28.16 7.50 -1.02
C ILE A 146 -28.48 6.32 -0.10
N LYS A 147 -29.66 6.34 0.53
CA LYS A 147 -30.17 5.19 1.29
C LYS A 147 -30.94 4.25 0.37
N LYS A 148 -30.57 2.97 0.36
CA LYS A 148 -31.30 1.90 -0.34
C LYS A 148 -31.57 0.75 0.64
N GLU A 149 -32.80 0.62 1.12
CA GLU A 149 -33.18 -0.40 2.12
C GLU A 149 -32.22 -0.50 3.32
N ARG A 150 -31.43 -1.59 3.39
CA ARG A 150 -30.39 -1.88 4.40
C ARG A 150 -28.97 -1.53 3.93
N GLU A 151 -28.86 -0.63 2.96
CA GLU A 151 -27.60 -0.16 2.40
C GLU A 151 -27.54 1.36 2.38
N TRP A 152 -26.32 1.88 2.59
CA TRP A 152 -25.97 3.27 2.34
C TRP A 152 -24.91 3.31 1.25
N HIS A 153 -25.18 4.08 0.20
CA HIS A 153 -24.27 4.29 -0.93
C HIS A 153 -23.64 5.66 -0.74
N LEU A 154 -22.34 5.68 -0.43
CA LEU A 154 -21.53 6.86 -0.15
C LEU A 154 -20.67 7.17 -1.38
N ILE A 155 -21.11 8.09 -2.23
CA ILE A 155 -20.53 8.31 -3.56
C ILE A 155 -19.48 9.42 -3.48
N ASP A 156 -18.28 9.12 -3.96
CA ASP A 156 -17.08 9.96 -3.86
C ASP A 156 -16.46 10.34 -5.20
N GLY A 157 -17.11 9.99 -6.31
CA GLY A 157 -16.62 10.29 -7.65
C GLY A 157 -17.35 9.53 -8.74
N GLU A 158 -16.77 9.58 -9.94
CA GLU A 158 -17.30 8.93 -11.14
C GLU A 158 -16.16 8.38 -12.00
N ILE A 159 -16.38 7.25 -12.67
CA ILE A 159 -15.42 6.65 -13.58
C ILE A 159 -16.17 6.05 -14.77
N PHE A 160 -15.84 6.47 -16.00
CA PHE A 160 -16.53 6.02 -17.23
C PHE A 160 -18.06 6.12 -17.14
N ASP A 161 -18.57 7.25 -16.65
CA ASP A 161 -20.00 7.53 -16.42
C ASP A 161 -20.67 6.72 -15.29
N ASP A 162 -19.94 5.80 -14.65
CA ASP A 162 -20.41 5.04 -13.49
C ASP A 162 -20.01 5.73 -12.18
N LYS A 163 -20.96 5.87 -11.25
CA LYS A 163 -20.67 6.42 -9.92
C LYS A 163 -19.79 5.46 -9.15
N LYS A 164 -18.79 6.00 -8.45
CA LYS A 164 -17.93 5.23 -7.55
C LYS A 164 -18.07 5.73 -6.11
N GLY A 165 -17.89 4.81 -5.18
CA GLY A 165 -17.89 5.12 -3.75
C GLY A 165 -17.85 3.87 -2.87
N TYR A 166 -18.60 3.92 -1.77
CA TYR A 166 -18.70 2.84 -0.81
C TYR A 166 -20.15 2.36 -0.65
N VAL A 167 -20.34 1.04 -0.63
CA VAL A 167 -21.59 0.42 -0.18
C VAL A 167 -21.41 -0.05 1.25
N ILE A 168 -22.19 0.54 2.15
CA ILE A 168 -22.25 0.17 3.57
C ILE A 168 -23.50 -0.66 3.78
N LYS A 169 -23.34 -1.95 4.05
CA LYS A 169 -24.47 -2.81 4.43
C LYS A 169 -24.65 -2.79 5.94
N VAL A 170 -25.89 -2.67 6.39
CA VAL A 170 -26.23 -2.65 7.81
C VAL A 170 -27.25 -3.73 8.18
N ASN A 171 -27.27 -4.13 9.45
CA ASN A 171 -28.34 -4.96 9.99
C ASN A 171 -29.57 -4.12 10.41
N ASP A 172 -30.62 -4.77 10.92
CA ASP A 172 -31.85 -4.10 11.38
C ASP A 172 -31.66 -3.09 12.51
N LYS A 173 -30.53 -3.17 13.21
CA LYS A 173 -30.14 -2.24 14.27
C LYS A 173 -29.18 -1.16 13.77
N GLY A 174 -28.92 -1.08 12.47
CA GLY A 174 -28.00 -0.10 11.87
C GLY A 174 -26.51 -0.42 12.04
N HIS A 175 -26.13 -1.58 12.59
CA HIS A 175 -24.71 -1.92 12.71
C HIS A 175 -24.16 -2.32 11.34
N VAL A 176 -22.97 -1.83 11.02
CA VAL A 176 -22.29 -2.14 9.77
C VAL A 176 -21.88 -3.61 9.75
N THR A 177 -22.37 -4.35 8.74
CA THR A 177 -22.06 -5.76 8.53
C THR A 177 -21.11 -5.99 7.37
N LYS A 178 -20.99 -5.01 6.47
CA LYS A 178 -20.05 -5.05 5.35
C LYS A 178 -19.74 -3.65 4.85
N VAL A 179 -18.48 -3.43 4.50
CA VAL A 179 -18.01 -2.26 3.75
C VAL A 179 -17.43 -2.75 2.42
N ILE A 180 -17.86 -2.13 1.31
CA ILE A 180 -17.43 -2.49 -0.04
C ILE A 180 -17.03 -1.21 -0.76
N ARG A 181 -15.83 -1.14 -1.33
CA ARG A 181 -15.55 -0.17 -2.39
C ARG A 181 -16.31 -0.62 -3.64
N SER A 182 -17.01 0.28 -4.30
CA SER A 182 -17.67 0.03 -5.58
C SER A 182 -17.21 1.05 -6.61
N LEU A 183 -16.96 0.60 -7.83
CA LEU A 183 -16.69 1.43 -9.01
C LEU A 183 -17.91 1.55 -9.94
N ASN A 184 -19.07 1.03 -9.53
CA ASN A 184 -20.28 0.94 -10.35
C ASN A 184 -21.56 0.99 -9.50
N LEU A 185 -21.91 2.17 -8.97
CA LEU A 185 -23.05 2.42 -8.07
C LEU A 185 -24.34 2.92 -8.76
#